data_AF-A0A8T0UFH0-F1
#
_entry.id   AF-A0A8T0UFH0-F1
#
_cell.length_a   1.000
_cell.length_b   1.000
_cell.length_c   1.000
_cell.angle_alpha   90.00
_cell.angle_beta   90.00
_cell.angle_gamma   90.00
#
_symmetry.space_group_name_H-M   'P 1'
#
loop_
_entity.id
_entity.type
_entity.pdbx_description
1 polymer ?
#
loop_
_entity_poly.entity_id
_entity_poly.type
_entity_poly.pdbx_seq_one_letter_code
_entity_poly.pdbx_strand_id
1 'polypeptide(L)'
;MMQLPQHHKPSKPSAPSCCSWWIRRSPPPSPPHRKPGGGGGRSRYACRLVPLLVLTVYSVVTVLRIPSSSFVVTTADSERVERREDLEALKTHLPSNQNSLEAREETRSVASLPCSAFINGEAGYGEEGVLCCDRSHYRSDVCYLRGDVRTDPSTSSVLLYKAPRGSSPEKVRPYTRKFEGGIMSTIDEVTILPVAGAYNASASAGDGGTLRRRCDVRHPRGVPAVVFSTGGYTGNVYHEFSDGLIPLFITAQRFAGEVVFVVLEYHYWWLGRYGAVLERLTNYKVVDFRNDRRVHCFDEMIVGLRIHGELVVDPKLMPNGKSIKDFQALLHQGYSRASSSASASPPVPLPLAPPSRPCPRPAKPKLLIFIRKQNRVLLNLPHVVTACRRAGFAPHVMNLRRQTPLPAIHAALASADAMVAVHGAAVTHFLFMRPGSVLLQIVPVGLDWAADAFYGKPAQQLGLEYLEYKVAPEESSLAAEYGLNSTVVRDPSVISSRGWWEMKKVYMDRQNVTVNIKRFGELLKAARTHLKNTTACAKAAGAAAALR
;
A
#
# COMPACT_ATOMS: atom_id res chain seq x y z
N MET A 1 -61.84 44.47 33.67
CA MET A 1 -62.20 43.62 34.84
C MET A 1 -61.21 42.46 34.84
N MET A 2 -60.29 42.38 35.81
CA MET A 2 -60.45 41.67 37.10
C MET A 2 -60.47 40.14 36.91
N GLN A 3 -59.73 39.31 37.64
CA GLN A 3 -58.69 39.54 38.67
C GLN A 3 -57.86 38.25 38.89
N LEU A 4 -56.79 38.35 39.68
CA LEU A 4 -55.85 37.28 40.13
C LEU A 4 -55.69 37.46 41.67
N PRO A 5 -55.03 36.59 42.50
CA PRO A 5 -54.11 35.46 42.21
C PRO A 5 -54.08 34.28 43.27
N GLN A 6 -52.98 33.50 43.36
CA GLN A 6 -52.34 32.91 44.60
C GLN A 6 -52.99 31.69 45.36
N HIS A 7 -52.32 30.88 46.23
CA HIS A 7 -50.88 30.56 46.53
C HIS A 7 -50.69 29.21 47.33
N HIS A 8 -49.50 28.57 47.21
CA HIS A 8 -48.66 27.79 48.19
C HIS A 8 -49.24 26.82 49.29
N LYS A 9 -48.86 25.51 49.33
CA LYS A 9 -47.65 24.79 49.90
C LYS A 9 -47.77 24.42 51.41
N PRO A 10 -47.18 23.31 51.98
CA PRO A 10 -45.71 23.00 51.95
C PRO A 10 -45.20 21.51 52.03
N SER A 11 -43.86 21.35 51.83
CA SER A 11 -42.81 20.40 52.35
C SER A 11 -43.06 18.86 52.57
N LYS A 12 -42.30 17.87 52.03
CA LYS A 12 -40.83 17.48 52.05
C LYS A 12 -40.31 16.87 53.39
N PRO A 13 -39.20 16.05 53.45
CA PRO A 13 -38.35 15.40 52.40
C PRO A 13 -37.84 13.94 52.70
N SER A 14 -37.20 13.26 51.71
CA SER A 14 -35.84 12.62 51.79
C SER A 14 -35.50 11.80 50.51
N ALA A 15 -34.21 11.55 50.24
CA ALA A 15 -33.64 10.91 49.01
C ALA A 15 -32.25 10.28 49.35
N PRO A 16 -31.31 10.02 48.41
CA PRO A 16 -31.30 9.22 47.15
C PRO A 16 -30.17 8.14 47.14
N SER A 17 -30.02 7.32 46.06
CA SER A 17 -28.79 6.61 45.57
C SER A 17 -29.18 5.39 44.69
N CYS A 18 -28.38 4.79 43.77
CA CYS A 18 -27.36 5.24 42.80
C CYS A 18 -26.97 4.01 41.92
N CYS A 19 -26.44 4.22 40.70
CA CYS A 19 -25.66 3.31 39.81
C CYS A 19 -25.86 1.76 39.78
N SER A 20 -25.86 1.19 38.56
CA SER A 20 -25.56 -0.23 38.32
C SER A 20 -24.62 -0.45 37.12
N TRP A 21 -23.59 -1.29 37.28
CA TRP A 21 -22.50 -1.51 36.32
C TRP A 21 -22.17 -3.03 36.24
N TRP A 22 -22.06 -3.58 35.02
CA TRP A 22 -21.55 -4.92 34.63
C TRP A 22 -22.19 -6.23 35.19
N ILE A 23 -22.32 -7.25 34.32
CA ILE A 23 -21.49 -8.49 34.29
C ILE A 23 -22.01 -9.48 33.22
N ARG A 24 -21.09 -10.16 32.51
CA ARG A 24 -21.38 -11.28 31.59
C ARG A 24 -21.71 -12.56 32.37
N ARG A 25 -22.60 -13.41 31.86
CA ARG A 25 -22.77 -14.82 32.31
C ARG A 25 -22.64 -15.80 31.14
N SER A 26 -21.96 -16.92 31.41
CA SER A 26 -21.74 -18.04 30.48
C SER A 26 -22.96 -18.97 30.41
N PRO A 27 -23.13 -19.77 29.34
CA PRO A 27 -24.23 -20.74 29.22
C PRO A 27 -24.00 -22.04 30.02
N PRO A 28 -25.07 -22.77 30.39
CA PRO A 28 -25.01 -24.00 31.20
C PRO A 28 -24.72 -25.28 30.37
N PRO A 29 -24.35 -26.41 31.03
CA PRO A 29 -23.96 -27.66 30.36
C PRO A 29 -25.13 -28.58 29.96
N SER A 30 -24.86 -29.50 29.03
CA SER A 30 -25.82 -30.47 28.49
C SER A 30 -26.01 -31.73 29.37
N PRO A 31 -27.21 -32.35 29.40
CA PRO A 31 -27.49 -33.58 30.16
C PRO A 31 -27.07 -34.88 29.42
N PRO A 32 -26.96 -36.02 30.14
CA PRO A 32 -26.24 -37.22 29.64
C PRO A 32 -27.10 -38.25 28.88
N HIS A 33 -26.42 -39.12 28.13
CA HIS A 33 -27.01 -40.20 27.32
C HIS A 33 -27.57 -41.38 28.13
N ARG A 34 -28.66 -41.98 27.64
CA ARG A 34 -29.08 -43.38 27.91
C ARG A 34 -29.41 -44.11 26.60
N LYS A 35 -29.07 -45.40 26.52
CA LYS A 35 -29.64 -46.43 25.61
C LYS A 35 -30.51 -47.38 26.46
N PRO A 36 -31.53 -48.05 25.91
CA PRO A 36 -31.40 -49.27 25.10
C PRO A 36 -32.06 -49.14 23.69
N GLY A 37 -31.76 -49.96 22.68
CA GLY A 37 -32.37 -51.29 22.45
C GLY A 37 -33.83 -51.14 21.98
N GLY A 38 -34.33 -51.64 20.85
CA GLY A 38 -33.85 -52.58 19.84
C GLY A 38 -35.10 -53.10 19.10
N GLY A 39 -35.16 -53.04 17.77
CA GLY A 39 -36.37 -53.40 17.00
C GLY A 39 -36.25 -53.00 15.54
N GLY A 40 -36.53 -53.92 14.62
CA GLY A 40 -36.22 -53.79 13.19
C GLY A 40 -37.20 -52.95 12.36
N GLY A 41 -36.74 -52.48 11.21
CA GLY A 41 -37.56 -51.72 10.24
C GLY A 41 -36.80 -51.27 8.99
N ARG A 42 -36.59 -52.19 8.03
CA ARG A 42 -35.93 -51.91 6.73
C ARG A 42 -36.81 -51.00 5.83
N SER A 43 -36.85 -49.68 6.07
CA SER A 43 -37.40 -48.72 5.08
C SER A 43 -37.03 -47.23 5.31
N ARG A 44 -35.76 -46.90 5.61
CA ARG A 44 -35.32 -45.49 5.77
C ARG A 44 -33.99 -45.09 5.10
N TYR A 45 -33.34 -45.99 4.35
CA TYR A 45 -32.05 -45.70 3.70
C TYR A 45 -32.18 -45.19 2.25
N ALA A 46 -33.32 -45.38 1.57
CA ALA A 46 -33.52 -44.91 0.20
C ALA A 46 -33.70 -43.37 0.09
N CYS A 47 -34.45 -42.75 1.02
CA CYS A 47 -34.82 -41.33 0.94
C CYS A 47 -33.72 -40.31 1.34
N ARG A 48 -32.48 -40.75 1.63
CA ARG A 48 -31.35 -39.84 1.93
C ARG A 48 -30.18 -39.93 0.95
N LEU A 49 -30.12 -40.95 0.10
CA LEU A 49 -29.09 -41.07 -0.93
C LEU A 49 -29.42 -40.26 -2.19
N VAL A 50 -30.71 -40.15 -2.56
CA VAL A 50 -31.15 -39.42 -3.76
C VAL A 50 -30.78 -37.91 -3.72
N PRO A 51 -31.02 -37.14 -2.63
CA PRO A 51 -30.66 -35.72 -2.60
C PRO A 51 -29.14 -35.48 -2.65
N LEU A 52 -28.35 -36.38 -2.05
CA LEU A 52 -26.89 -36.31 -2.06
C LEU A 52 -26.31 -36.63 -3.45
N LEU A 53 -26.87 -37.62 -4.17
CA LEU A 53 -26.49 -37.89 -5.55
C LEU A 53 -26.89 -36.77 -6.51
N VAL A 54 -28.05 -36.14 -6.32
CA VAL A 54 -28.44 -34.97 -7.12
C VAL A 54 -27.49 -33.79 -6.87
N LEU A 55 -27.09 -33.52 -5.62
CA LEU A 55 -26.13 -32.46 -5.30
C LEU A 55 -24.72 -32.72 -5.84
N THR A 56 -24.21 -33.95 -5.80
CA THR A 56 -22.90 -34.28 -6.38
C THR A 56 -22.92 -34.26 -7.90
N VAL A 57 -23.97 -34.79 -8.55
CA VAL A 57 -24.13 -34.69 -10.01
C VAL A 57 -24.31 -33.24 -10.45
N TYR A 58 -25.09 -32.42 -9.74
CA TYR A 58 -25.22 -30.99 -10.04
C TYR A 58 -23.86 -30.28 -9.91
N SER A 59 -23.11 -30.54 -8.85
CA SER A 59 -21.77 -29.96 -8.65
C SER A 59 -20.79 -30.36 -9.77
N VAL A 60 -20.78 -31.63 -10.19
CA VAL A 60 -19.94 -32.14 -11.27
C VAL A 60 -20.36 -31.55 -12.63
N VAL A 61 -21.66 -31.45 -12.91
CA VAL A 61 -22.17 -30.83 -14.14
C VAL A 61 -21.93 -29.32 -14.18
N THR A 62 -22.01 -28.60 -13.04
CA THR A 62 -21.67 -27.17 -12.98
C THR A 62 -20.17 -26.95 -13.23
N VAL A 63 -19.30 -27.82 -12.72
CA VAL A 63 -17.84 -27.75 -12.99
C VAL A 63 -17.51 -28.14 -14.45
N LEU A 64 -18.27 -29.05 -15.07
CA LEU A 64 -18.09 -29.46 -16.47
C LEU A 64 -18.83 -28.61 -17.51
N ARG A 65 -19.63 -27.60 -17.09
CA ARG A 65 -20.30 -26.63 -17.97
C ARG A 65 -19.80 -25.19 -17.81
N ILE A 66 -18.68 -24.97 -17.13
CA ILE A 66 -17.92 -23.72 -17.32
C ILE A 66 -17.29 -23.78 -18.72
N PRO A 67 -17.66 -22.92 -19.69
CA PRO A 67 -16.88 -22.81 -20.90
C PRO A 67 -15.47 -22.35 -20.51
N SER A 68 -14.46 -23.10 -20.91
CA SER A 68 -13.04 -22.75 -20.70
C SER A 68 -12.61 -21.62 -21.63
N SER A 69 -13.33 -20.49 -21.56
CA SER A 69 -12.99 -19.23 -22.21
C SER A 69 -11.81 -18.59 -21.47
N SER A 70 -10.64 -19.17 -21.68
CA SER A 70 -9.38 -18.48 -21.40
C SER A 70 -9.34 -17.25 -22.28
N PHE A 71 -9.64 -16.08 -21.71
CA PHE A 71 -9.48 -14.80 -22.40
C PHE A 71 -7.99 -14.50 -22.54
N VAL A 72 -7.37 -15.17 -23.51
CA VAL A 72 -6.08 -14.76 -24.07
C VAL A 72 -6.38 -13.54 -24.92
N VAL A 73 -6.12 -12.35 -24.37
CA VAL A 73 -6.13 -11.12 -25.16
C VAL A 73 -4.95 -11.21 -26.14
N THR A 74 -5.25 -11.49 -27.40
CA THR A 74 -4.26 -11.52 -28.48
C THR A 74 -3.83 -10.09 -28.82
N THR A 75 -2.64 -9.72 -28.35
CA THR A 75 -2.00 -8.42 -28.59
C THR A 75 -1.45 -8.36 -30.01
N ALA A 76 -2.32 -8.15 -31.01
CA ALA A 76 -1.94 -8.04 -32.42
C ALA A 76 -2.30 -6.67 -33.05
N ASP A 77 -3.38 -6.02 -32.64
CA ASP A 77 -3.84 -4.75 -33.26
C ASP A 77 -3.27 -3.47 -32.61
N SER A 78 -2.54 -3.57 -31.48
CA SER A 78 -1.97 -2.40 -30.80
C SER A 78 -0.61 -1.95 -31.37
N GLU A 79 0.09 -2.81 -32.12
CA GLU A 79 1.49 -2.60 -32.56
C GLU A 79 1.71 -1.40 -33.50
N ARG A 80 0.64 -0.83 -34.07
CA ARG A 80 0.74 0.19 -35.13
C ARG A 80 0.63 1.64 -34.64
N VAL A 81 0.14 1.88 -33.42
CA VAL A 81 -0.05 3.23 -32.88
C VAL A 81 1.08 3.63 -31.93
N GLU A 82 1.56 2.71 -31.06
CA GLU A 82 2.61 2.99 -30.06
C GLU A 82 3.95 3.48 -30.67
N ARG A 83 4.28 3.04 -31.90
CA ARG A 83 5.59 3.29 -32.53
C ARG A 83 5.96 4.77 -32.72
N ARG A 84 5.02 5.71 -32.58
CA ARG A 84 5.24 7.14 -32.84
C ARG A 84 5.36 8.01 -31.59
N GLU A 85 4.99 7.52 -30.41
CA GLU A 85 4.95 8.34 -29.18
C GLU A 85 6.10 8.01 -28.20
N ASP A 86 6.61 6.78 -28.19
CA ASP A 86 7.71 6.35 -27.32
C ASP A 86 9.03 7.13 -27.49
N LEU A 87 9.24 7.76 -28.67
CA LEU A 87 10.47 8.50 -28.96
C LEU A 87 10.55 9.85 -28.22
N GLU A 88 9.40 10.47 -27.90
CA GLU A 88 9.36 11.76 -27.18
C GLU A 88 9.28 11.59 -25.66
N ALA A 89 8.73 10.46 -25.17
CA ALA A 89 8.75 10.11 -23.75
C ALA A 89 10.18 9.94 -23.19
N LEU A 90 11.16 9.63 -24.05
CA LEU A 90 12.56 9.40 -23.65
C LEU A 90 13.39 10.68 -23.43
N LYS A 91 12.86 11.87 -23.73
CA LYS A 91 13.68 13.10 -23.85
C LYS A 91 13.69 14.03 -22.63
N THR A 92 12.95 13.72 -21.56
CA THR A 92 12.73 14.62 -20.40
C THR A 92 13.32 14.12 -19.08
N HIS A 93 14.60 13.72 -19.11
CA HIS A 93 15.42 13.49 -17.91
C HIS A 93 16.67 14.37 -17.87
N LEU A 94 16.46 15.69 -17.76
CA LEU A 94 17.48 16.67 -17.36
C LEU A 94 16.89 17.61 -16.28
N PRO A 95 17.38 17.58 -15.04
CA PRO A 95 17.00 18.57 -14.04
C PRO A 95 17.75 19.88 -14.32
N SER A 96 17.05 20.90 -14.82
CA SER A 96 17.60 22.24 -14.92
C SER A 96 17.65 22.90 -13.53
N ASN A 97 18.83 22.88 -12.92
CA ASN A 97 19.13 23.72 -11.76
C ASN A 97 19.62 25.08 -12.25
N GLN A 98 18.82 26.13 -12.09
CA GLN A 98 19.36 27.48 -11.87
C GLN A 98 18.35 28.42 -11.19
N ASN A 99 18.75 28.89 -10.01
CA ASN A 99 18.43 30.14 -9.33
C ASN A 99 16.97 30.59 -9.18
N SER A 100 16.49 30.54 -7.94
CA SER A 100 15.61 31.57 -7.38
C SER A 100 16.06 31.95 -5.97
N LEU A 101 16.92 32.96 -5.89
CA LEU A 101 17.10 33.79 -4.70
C LEU A 101 16.69 35.21 -5.09
N GLU A 102 15.49 35.59 -4.68
CA GLU A 102 15.26 36.83 -3.93
C GLU A 102 13.82 36.84 -3.40
N ALA A 103 13.67 37.18 -2.12
CA ALA A 103 12.37 37.25 -1.48
C ALA A 103 11.74 38.61 -1.75
N ARG A 104 10.48 38.62 -2.17
CA ARG A 104 9.61 39.78 -2.02
C ARG A 104 8.25 39.31 -1.53
N GLU A 105 7.98 39.59 -0.27
CA GLU A 105 6.77 39.21 0.45
C GLU A 105 5.61 40.15 0.06
N GLU A 106 5.13 40.02 -1.18
CA GLU A 106 3.84 40.58 -1.57
C GLU A 106 2.73 39.61 -1.17
N THR A 107 1.73 40.12 -0.45
CA THR A 107 0.52 39.39 -0.05
C THR A 107 -0.29 38.96 -1.27
N ARG A 108 0.07 37.80 -1.84
CA ARG A 108 -0.67 37.14 -2.91
C ARG A 108 -2.12 36.89 -2.46
N SER A 109 -3.10 37.33 -3.25
CA SER A 109 -4.50 36.99 -2.99
C SER A 109 -4.71 35.48 -3.16
N VAL A 110 -5.57 34.88 -2.32
CA VAL A 110 -5.83 33.43 -2.30
C VAL A 110 -6.27 32.93 -3.68
N ALA A 111 -7.12 33.70 -4.37
CA ALA A 111 -7.56 33.48 -5.75
C ALA A 111 -6.44 33.42 -6.83
N SER A 112 -5.18 33.72 -6.49
CA SER A 112 -4.02 33.67 -7.41
C SER A 112 -3.04 32.52 -7.15
N LEU A 113 -3.35 31.63 -6.20
CA LEU A 113 -2.52 30.47 -5.87
C LEU A 113 -2.72 29.33 -6.89
N PRO A 114 -1.67 28.57 -7.24
CA PRO A 114 -1.81 27.39 -8.09
C PRO A 114 -2.59 26.30 -7.37
N CYS A 115 -3.26 25.40 -8.11
CA CYS A 115 -4.05 24.32 -7.51
C CYS A 115 -3.24 23.45 -6.54
N SER A 116 -1.96 23.22 -6.84
CA SER A 116 -1.01 22.53 -5.97
C SER A 116 -0.90 23.15 -4.57
N ALA A 117 -1.03 24.47 -4.40
CA ALA A 117 -1.01 25.11 -3.08
C ALA A 117 -2.22 24.71 -2.20
N PHE A 118 -3.40 24.52 -2.80
CA PHE A 118 -4.58 23.98 -2.10
C PHE A 118 -4.40 22.48 -1.78
N ILE A 119 -3.90 21.69 -2.73
CA ILE A 119 -3.58 20.26 -2.54
C ILE A 119 -2.41 20.07 -1.54
N ASN A 120 -1.57 21.09 -1.32
CA ASN A 120 -0.53 21.11 -0.29
C ASN A 120 -1.01 21.64 1.07
N GLY A 121 -2.00 22.54 1.09
CA GLY A 121 -2.57 23.12 2.31
C GLY A 121 -1.90 24.44 2.71
N GLU A 122 -1.24 25.06 1.73
CA GLU A 122 -0.60 26.37 1.80
C GLU A 122 -1.63 27.50 1.60
N ALA A 123 -2.74 27.20 0.93
CA ALA A 123 -3.86 28.13 0.75
C ALA A 123 -4.69 28.25 2.05
N GLY A 124 -4.98 29.49 2.45
CA GLY A 124 -5.71 29.80 3.68
C GLY A 124 -7.17 29.35 3.69
N TYR A 125 -7.78 29.33 4.88
CA TYR A 125 -9.15 28.84 5.09
C TYR A 125 -10.27 29.81 4.60
N GLY A 126 -10.02 30.68 3.62
CA GLY A 126 -10.96 31.76 3.23
C GLY A 126 -12.07 31.44 2.22
N GLU A 127 -11.80 30.65 1.17
CA GLU A 127 -12.73 30.52 0.03
C GLU A 127 -13.58 29.23 0.08
N GLU A 128 -14.91 29.37 -0.05
CA GLU A 128 -15.86 28.26 -0.25
C GLU A 128 -16.19 28.12 -1.74
N GLY A 129 -16.43 26.88 -2.20
CA GLY A 129 -16.67 26.60 -3.61
C GLY A 129 -15.37 26.57 -4.43
N VAL A 130 -14.29 25.98 -3.93
CA VAL A 130 -13.09 25.78 -4.76
C VAL A 130 -13.25 24.47 -5.55
N LEU A 131 -12.98 24.52 -6.86
CA LEU A 131 -12.73 23.35 -7.70
C LEU A 131 -11.53 23.65 -8.59
N CYS A 132 -10.46 22.87 -8.44
CA CYS A 132 -9.31 22.94 -9.33
C CYS A 132 -8.69 21.54 -9.50
N CYS A 133 -7.96 21.33 -10.59
CA CYS A 133 -7.25 20.08 -10.85
C CYS A 133 -5.81 20.36 -11.25
N ASP A 134 -4.86 19.78 -10.52
CA ASP A 134 -3.46 19.72 -10.92
C ASP A 134 -3.25 18.48 -11.80
N ARG A 135 -2.90 18.73 -13.07
CA ARG A 135 -2.56 17.71 -14.07
C ARG A 135 -1.10 17.77 -14.50
N SER A 136 -0.26 18.56 -13.81
CA SER A 136 1.13 18.82 -14.18
C SER A 136 2.04 17.60 -14.01
N HIS A 137 1.76 16.72 -13.04
CA HIS A 137 2.56 15.52 -12.84
C HIS A 137 2.25 14.46 -13.90
N TYR A 138 3.28 13.92 -14.55
CA TYR A 138 3.17 12.90 -15.61
C TYR A 138 2.56 11.54 -15.15
N ARG A 139 2.26 11.38 -13.85
CA ARG A 139 1.82 10.12 -13.24
C ARG A 139 0.45 10.18 -12.60
N SER A 140 -0.07 11.36 -12.28
CA SER A 140 -1.26 11.52 -11.45
C SER A 140 -1.95 12.83 -11.80
N ASP A 141 -3.26 12.77 -11.97
CA ASP A 141 -4.13 13.94 -11.89
C ASP A 141 -4.71 13.98 -10.48
N VAL A 142 -4.73 15.17 -9.87
CA VAL A 142 -5.26 15.38 -8.52
C VAL A 142 -6.15 16.62 -8.51
N CYS A 143 -7.42 16.45 -8.16
CA CYS A 143 -8.36 17.56 -8.00
C CYS A 143 -8.60 17.88 -6.53
N TYR A 144 -8.69 19.18 -6.23
CA TYR A 144 -9.08 19.71 -4.93
C TYR A 144 -10.48 20.32 -5.02
N LEU A 145 -11.33 19.95 -4.06
CA LEU A 145 -12.68 20.47 -3.92
C LEU A 145 -12.87 21.02 -2.50
N ARG A 146 -13.56 22.15 -2.38
CA ARG A 146 -13.88 22.75 -1.08
C ARG A 146 -15.23 23.45 -1.10
N GLY A 147 -16.04 23.29 -0.06
CA GLY A 147 -17.43 23.71 -0.01
C GLY A 147 -18.33 22.53 0.33
N ASP A 148 -19.59 22.55 -0.08
CA ASP A 148 -20.52 21.44 0.20
C ASP A 148 -20.29 20.31 -0.82
N VAL A 149 -19.33 19.43 -0.51
CA VAL A 149 -18.92 18.29 -1.35
C VAL A 149 -19.66 17.03 -0.93
N ARG A 150 -20.29 16.33 -1.89
CA ARG A 150 -21.10 15.12 -1.63
C ARG A 150 -20.76 13.99 -2.58
N THR A 151 -20.60 12.76 -2.07
CA THR A 151 -20.42 11.57 -2.90
C THR A 151 -21.75 11.09 -3.52
N ASP A 152 -21.71 10.56 -4.72
CA ASP A 152 -22.80 9.80 -5.33
C ASP A 152 -22.32 8.40 -5.74
N PRO A 153 -22.52 7.38 -4.87
CA PRO A 153 -22.08 6.01 -5.12
C PRO A 153 -22.94 5.25 -6.15
N SER A 154 -23.98 5.88 -6.70
CA SER A 154 -24.74 5.29 -7.83
C SER A 154 -24.08 5.52 -9.18
N THR A 155 -23.21 6.54 -9.28
CA THR A 155 -22.54 6.97 -10.52
C THR A 155 -21.03 7.13 -10.37
N SER A 156 -20.45 6.74 -9.23
CA SER A 156 -19.05 6.99 -8.86
C SER A 156 -18.65 8.47 -9.00
N SER A 157 -19.58 9.40 -8.74
CA SER A 157 -19.37 10.83 -8.96
C SER A 157 -19.30 11.62 -7.64
N VAL A 158 -18.74 12.82 -7.71
CA VAL A 158 -18.61 13.76 -6.60
C VAL A 158 -19.26 15.06 -7.00
N LEU A 159 -20.22 15.57 -6.22
CA LEU A 159 -20.93 16.81 -6.49
C LEU A 159 -20.38 17.93 -5.58
N LEU A 160 -19.99 19.06 -6.18
CA LEU A 160 -19.67 20.29 -5.44
C LEU A 160 -20.85 21.26 -5.55
N TYR A 161 -21.59 21.47 -4.46
CA TYR A 161 -22.69 22.42 -4.43
C TYR A 161 -22.18 23.85 -4.22
N LYS A 162 -22.86 24.81 -4.88
CA LYS A 162 -22.45 26.22 -4.94
C LYS A 162 -21.06 26.41 -5.58
N ALA A 163 -20.73 25.57 -6.56
CA ALA A 163 -19.51 25.71 -7.33
C ALA A 163 -19.43 27.09 -8.04
N PRO A 164 -18.23 27.58 -8.40
CA PRO A 164 -18.03 28.84 -9.09
C PRO A 164 -18.79 28.92 -10.41
N ARG A 165 -19.16 30.14 -10.80
CA ARG A 165 -19.72 30.38 -12.14
C ARG A 165 -18.67 30.04 -13.19
N GLY A 166 -19.01 29.19 -14.15
CA GLY A 166 -18.12 28.74 -15.22
C GLY A 166 -17.35 27.45 -14.93
N SER A 167 -17.47 26.85 -13.74
CA SER A 167 -16.87 25.53 -13.50
C SER A 167 -17.50 24.45 -14.39
N SER A 168 -16.64 23.71 -15.10
CA SER A 168 -17.01 22.54 -15.91
C SER A 168 -16.93 21.23 -15.11
N PRO A 169 -17.64 20.17 -15.53
CA PRO A 169 -17.38 18.82 -15.04
C PRO A 169 -15.91 18.41 -15.25
N GLU A 170 -15.33 17.74 -14.27
CA GLU A 170 -13.96 17.22 -14.30
C GLU A 170 -13.95 15.70 -14.21
N LYS A 171 -12.94 15.06 -14.80
CA LYS A 171 -12.81 13.59 -14.85
C LYS A 171 -11.42 13.15 -14.42
N VAL A 172 -11.35 12.23 -13.46
CA VAL A 172 -10.09 11.71 -12.90
C VAL A 172 -10.20 10.21 -12.68
N ARG A 173 -9.16 9.47 -13.08
CA ARG A 173 -8.93 8.09 -12.66
C ARG A 173 -7.88 8.11 -11.56
N PRO A 174 -8.25 7.92 -10.28
CA PRO A 174 -7.41 8.34 -9.16
C PRO A 174 -6.36 7.27 -8.79
N TYR A 175 -5.42 7.05 -9.71
CA TYR A 175 -4.33 6.05 -9.63
C TYR A 175 -3.05 6.62 -10.27
N THR A 176 -1.87 6.34 -9.69
CA THR A 176 -0.62 7.07 -10.01
C THR A 176 0.20 6.49 -11.18
N ARG A 177 -0.50 6.03 -12.23
CA ARG A 177 0.08 5.52 -13.49
C ARG A 177 -0.50 6.22 -14.73
N LYS A 178 -0.86 7.51 -14.64
CA LYS A 178 -1.47 8.33 -15.72
C LYS A 178 -0.88 8.12 -17.12
N PHE A 179 0.45 7.99 -17.23
CA PHE A 179 1.17 7.78 -18.49
C PHE A 179 0.88 6.41 -19.17
N GLU A 180 0.36 5.43 -18.44
CA GLU A 180 0.21 4.05 -18.89
C GLU A 180 -1.26 3.76 -19.23
N GLY A 181 -1.69 4.18 -20.42
CA GLY A 181 -3.09 4.11 -20.87
C GLY A 181 -3.72 2.72 -20.73
N GLY A 182 -2.94 1.64 -20.96
CA GLY A 182 -3.38 0.26 -20.79
C GLY A 182 -3.88 -0.05 -19.38
N ILE A 183 -3.08 0.21 -18.33
CA ILE A 183 -3.52 -0.03 -16.95
C ILE A 183 -4.57 0.99 -16.51
N MET A 184 -4.45 2.26 -16.94
CA MET A 184 -5.41 3.32 -16.60
C MET A 184 -6.81 3.04 -17.15
N SER A 185 -6.93 2.34 -18.29
CA SER A 185 -8.24 1.90 -18.83
C SER A 185 -9.04 1.02 -17.86
N THR A 186 -8.34 0.28 -16.98
CA THR A 186 -8.92 -0.63 -15.97
C THR A 186 -9.33 0.07 -14.66
N ILE A 187 -8.93 1.33 -14.48
CA ILE A 187 -9.23 2.12 -13.28
C ILE A 187 -10.58 2.82 -13.47
N ASP A 188 -11.52 2.63 -12.56
CA ASP A 188 -12.82 3.29 -12.58
C ASP A 188 -12.63 4.83 -12.54
N GLU A 189 -13.48 5.58 -13.25
CA GLU A 189 -13.37 7.03 -13.40
C GLU A 189 -14.31 7.77 -12.46
N VAL A 190 -13.76 8.70 -11.67
CA VAL A 190 -14.52 9.62 -10.83
C VAL A 190 -14.86 10.87 -11.66
N THR A 191 -16.16 11.14 -11.82
CA THR A 191 -16.64 12.38 -12.42
C THR A 191 -16.96 13.38 -11.31
N ILE A 192 -16.38 14.57 -11.37
CA ILE A 192 -16.66 15.70 -10.48
C ILE A 192 -17.67 16.62 -11.16
N LEU A 193 -18.79 16.89 -10.51
CA LEU A 193 -19.93 17.65 -11.03
C LEU A 193 -20.12 18.95 -10.23
N PRO A 194 -19.81 20.13 -10.79
CA PRO A 194 -20.17 21.41 -10.18
C PRO A 194 -21.69 21.63 -10.27
N VAL A 195 -22.34 21.89 -9.13
CA VAL A 195 -23.78 22.17 -9.03
C VAL A 195 -23.99 23.64 -8.72
N ALA A 196 -24.52 24.38 -9.69
CA ALA A 196 -24.79 25.80 -9.57
C ALA A 196 -25.84 26.11 -8.47
N GLY A 197 -25.65 27.22 -7.75
CA GLY A 197 -26.49 27.60 -6.60
C GLY A 197 -27.95 27.97 -6.93
N ALA A 198 -28.33 28.03 -8.21
CA ALA A 198 -29.64 28.49 -8.68
C ALA A 198 -30.75 27.42 -8.68
N TYR A 199 -30.50 26.20 -8.17
CA TYR A 199 -31.56 25.22 -7.92
C TYR A 199 -32.42 25.66 -6.73
N ASN A 200 -33.35 26.59 -6.98
CA ASN A 200 -34.37 27.03 -6.03
C ASN A 200 -35.15 25.84 -5.44
N ALA A 201 -35.70 26.01 -4.23
CA ALA A 201 -36.36 24.96 -3.46
C ALA A 201 -37.72 24.48 -4.04
N SER A 202 -38.02 24.79 -5.30
CA SER A 202 -39.34 24.69 -5.94
C SER A 202 -39.31 23.91 -7.27
N ALA A 203 -38.36 23.00 -7.46
CA ALA A 203 -38.41 22.03 -8.56
C ALA A 203 -39.29 20.84 -8.15
N SER A 204 -40.53 20.84 -8.64
CA SER A 204 -41.55 19.81 -8.40
C SER A 204 -41.09 18.42 -8.85
N ALA A 205 -41.69 17.37 -8.28
CA ALA A 205 -41.26 15.96 -8.41
C ALA A 205 -41.54 15.29 -9.78
N GLY A 206 -41.35 16.01 -10.90
CA GLY A 206 -41.61 15.54 -12.26
C GLY A 206 -40.36 15.01 -12.98
N ASP A 207 -39.34 15.87 -13.14
CA ASP A 207 -38.14 15.55 -13.92
C ASP A 207 -36.94 16.41 -13.42
N GLY A 208 -35.83 15.78 -13.00
CA GLY A 208 -34.66 16.49 -12.45
C GLY A 208 -34.30 16.27 -10.97
N GLY A 209 -34.83 15.22 -10.31
CA GLY A 209 -34.50 14.90 -8.91
C GLY A 209 -33.07 14.40 -8.63
N THR A 210 -32.22 14.26 -9.65
CA THR A 210 -30.92 13.57 -9.60
C THR A 210 -29.79 14.37 -8.92
N LEU A 211 -29.81 15.71 -9.04
CA LEU A 211 -28.71 16.59 -8.59
C LEU A 211 -28.88 17.16 -7.17
N ARG A 212 -29.85 16.69 -6.37
CA ARG A 212 -30.04 17.11 -4.96
C ARG A 212 -29.93 15.93 -3.98
N ARG A 213 -28.79 15.25 -4.03
CA ARG A 213 -28.40 14.18 -3.09
C ARG A 213 -28.34 14.74 -1.66
N ARG A 214 -29.27 14.32 -0.79
CA ARG A 214 -29.25 14.65 0.65
C ARG A 214 -28.08 13.91 1.32
N CYS A 215 -27.54 14.46 2.40
CA CYS A 215 -26.47 13.79 3.16
C CYS A 215 -27.04 12.70 4.05
N ASP A 216 -26.57 11.46 3.87
CA ASP A 216 -26.86 10.35 4.78
C ASP A 216 -25.81 10.28 5.91
N VAL A 217 -24.57 10.63 5.59
CA VAL A 217 -23.45 10.73 6.53
C VAL A 217 -22.77 12.08 6.34
N ARG A 218 -22.81 12.95 7.35
CA ARG A 218 -22.02 14.19 7.38
C ARG A 218 -20.81 13.98 8.28
N HIS A 219 -19.62 14.13 7.71
CA HIS A 219 -18.37 14.07 8.48
C HIS A 219 -18.10 15.40 9.21
N PRO A 220 -17.23 15.43 10.23
CA PRO A 220 -16.96 16.65 10.99
C PRO A 220 -16.33 17.74 10.11
N ARG A 221 -16.55 19.01 10.49
CA ARG A 221 -15.92 20.16 9.80
C ARG A 221 -14.40 20.09 9.96
N GLY A 222 -13.66 20.32 8.88
CA GLY A 222 -12.20 20.23 8.83
C GLY A 222 -11.66 18.81 8.65
N VAL A 223 -12.52 17.81 8.39
CA VAL A 223 -12.13 16.42 8.12
C VAL A 223 -12.36 16.09 6.64
N PRO A 224 -11.35 16.25 5.78
CA PRO A 224 -11.49 16.00 4.35
C PRO A 224 -11.64 14.53 3.98
N ALA A 225 -12.09 14.32 2.74
CA ALA A 225 -11.93 13.04 2.05
C ALA A 225 -10.68 13.00 1.17
N VAL A 226 -10.05 11.83 1.07
CA VAL A 226 -9.11 11.49 -0.01
C VAL A 226 -9.69 10.31 -0.80
N VAL A 227 -10.00 10.54 -2.08
CA VAL A 227 -10.60 9.55 -2.98
C VAL A 227 -9.51 8.92 -3.86
N PHE A 228 -9.37 7.59 -3.81
CA PHE A 228 -8.35 6.87 -4.58
C PHE A 228 -8.77 5.46 -5.00
N SER A 229 -8.04 4.92 -5.98
CA SER A 229 -8.21 3.56 -6.50
C SER A 229 -7.28 2.57 -5.79
N THR A 230 -7.77 1.35 -5.53
CA THR A 230 -6.92 0.17 -5.24
C THR A 230 -7.02 -0.90 -6.33
N GLY A 231 -7.27 -0.46 -7.57
CA GLY A 231 -7.26 -1.29 -8.79
C GLY A 231 -5.85 -1.43 -9.40
N GLY A 232 -5.81 -1.56 -10.73
CA GLY A 232 -4.57 -1.56 -11.51
C GLY A 232 -3.61 -2.70 -11.14
N TYR A 233 -2.39 -2.37 -10.73
CA TYR A 233 -1.36 -3.35 -10.35
C TYR A 233 -1.43 -3.78 -8.87
N THR A 234 -2.48 -3.39 -8.14
CA THR A 234 -2.70 -3.81 -6.75
C THR A 234 -2.74 -5.33 -6.63
N GLY A 235 -2.03 -5.86 -5.62
CA GLY A 235 -1.73 -7.29 -5.46
C GLY A 235 -0.29 -7.67 -5.85
N ASN A 236 0.43 -6.76 -6.52
CA ASN A 236 1.88 -6.78 -6.61
C ASN A 236 2.49 -5.80 -5.58
N VAL A 237 3.26 -6.32 -4.62
CA VAL A 237 3.82 -5.56 -3.49
C VAL A 237 4.59 -4.31 -3.91
N TYR A 238 5.25 -4.33 -5.07
CA TYR A 238 5.93 -3.13 -5.56
C TYR A 238 4.94 -1.97 -5.79
N HIS A 239 3.85 -2.24 -6.51
CA HIS A 239 2.84 -1.25 -6.86
C HIS A 239 1.93 -0.91 -5.67
N GLU A 240 1.60 -1.89 -4.81
CA GLU A 240 0.87 -1.65 -3.56
C GLU A 240 1.54 -0.57 -2.70
N PHE A 241 2.88 -0.49 -2.71
CA PHE A 241 3.64 0.57 -2.04
C PHE A 241 3.89 1.80 -2.92
N SER A 242 4.42 1.62 -4.14
CA SER A 242 4.87 2.73 -5.00
C SER A 242 3.72 3.55 -5.59
N ASP A 243 2.62 2.89 -5.96
CA ASP A 243 1.46 3.54 -6.59
C ASP A 243 0.25 3.70 -5.64
N GLY A 244 0.30 3.08 -4.46
CA GLY A 244 -0.75 3.11 -3.45
C GLY A 244 -0.32 3.78 -2.14
N LEU A 245 0.34 3.04 -1.26
CA LEU A 245 0.56 3.46 0.13
C LEU A 245 1.47 4.68 0.30
N ILE A 246 2.52 4.82 -0.52
CA ILE A 246 3.40 6.00 -0.46
C ILE A 246 2.68 7.24 -1.00
N PRO A 247 2.01 7.21 -2.17
CA PRO A 247 1.16 8.30 -2.62
C PRO A 247 0.03 8.67 -1.64
N LEU A 248 -0.58 7.68 -0.98
CA LEU A 248 -1.57 7.91 0.08
C LEU A 248 -0.95 8.62 1.29
N PHE A 249 0.24 8.20 1.74
CA PHE A 249 0.98 8.90 2.80
C PHE A 249 1.31 10.35 2.42
N ILE A 250 1.86 10.58 1.22
CA ILE A 250 2.20 11.92 0.72
C ILE A 250 0.96 12.83 0.73
N THR A 251 -0.20 12.31 0.31
CA THR A 251 -1.45 13.08 0.21
C THR A 251 -2.10 13.31 1.59
N ALA A 252 -2.09 12.30 2.47
CA ALA A 252 -2.87 12.30 3.70
C ALA A 252 -2.10 12.75 4.95
N GLN A 253 -0.77 12.67 4.98
CA GLN A 253 0.02 12.83 6.22
C GLN A 253 -0.13 14.21 6.88
N ARG A 254 -0.50 15.26 6.13
CA ARG A 254 -0.74 16.60 6.69
C ARG A 254 -1.91 16.64 7.68
N PHE A 255 -2.88 15.74 7.54
CA PHE A 255 -4.11 15.71 8.33
C PHE A 255 -3.97 14.99 9.67
N ALA A 256 -2.83 14.33 9.94
CA ALA A 256 -2.52 13.69 11.22
C ALA A 256 -3.59 12.70 11.75
N GLY A 257 -4.34 12.04 10.86
CA GLY A 257 -5.44 11.12 11.18
C GLY A 257 -6.84 11.69 10.91
N GLU A 258 -6.98 13.02 10.82
CA GLU A 258 -8.25 13.70 10.56
C GLU A 258 -8.58 13.76 9.06
N VAL A 259 -8.72 12.59 8.45
CA VAL A 259 -9.04 12.43 7.01
C VAL A 259 -9.80 11.12 6.80
N VAL A 260 -10.78 11.12 5.90
CA VAL A 260 -11.54 9.91 5.51
C VAL A 260 -11.03 9.38 4.18
N PHE A 261 -10.76 8.09 4.12
CA PHE A 261 -10.39 7.41 2.87
C PHE A 261 -11.61 6.87 2.16
N VAL A 262 -11.77 7.25 0.89
CA VAL A 262 -12.88 6.84 0.02
C VAL A 262 -12.26 6.04 -1.14
N VAL A 263 -12.44 4.72 -1.11
CA VAL A 263 -11.74 3.80 -2.03
C VAL A 263 -12.70 3.32 -3.09
N LEU A 264 -12.31 3.47 -4.36
CA LEU A 264 -13.14 3.19 -5.52
C LEU A 264 -13.24 1.67 -5.78
N GLU A 265 -12.16 1.02 -6.22
CA GLU A 265 -12.06 -0.44 -6.35
C GLU A 265 -11.62 -1.08 -5.03
N TYR A 266 -12.48 -0.98 -4.01
CA TYR A 266 -12.19 -1.48 -2.68
C TYR A 266 -12.02 -3.01 -2.64
N HIS A 267 -10.99 -3.47 -1.93
CA HIS A 267 -10.64 -4.88 -1.80
C HIS A 267 -10.48 -5.28 -0.33
N TYR A 268 -11.39 -6.13 0.19
CA TYR A 268 -11.33 -6.63 1.57
C TYR A 268 -10.00 -7.29 1.94
N TRP A 269 -9.37 -8.01 1.00
CA TRP A 269 -8.06 -8.64 1.23
C TRP A 269 -6.93 -7.61 1.34
N TRP A 270 -7.05 -6.46 0.66
CA TRP A 270 -6.09 -5.36 0.74
C TRP A 270 -6.24 -4.63 2.09
N LEU A 271 -7.47 -4.36 2.53
CA LEU A 271 -7.69 -3.82 3.89
C LEU A 271 -7.22 -4.81 4.96
N GLY A 272 -7.47 -6.12 4.80
CA GLY A 272 -6.96 -7.14 5.73
C GLY A 272 -5.43 -7.22 5.79
N ARG A 273 -4.73 -6.71 4.76
CA ARG A 273 -3.27 -6.70 4.65
C ARG A 273 -2.64 -5.40 5.15
N TYR A 274 -3.28 -4.27 4.89
CA TYR A 274 -2.75 -2.93 5.16
C TYR A 274 -3.51 -2.13 6.23
N GLY A 275 -4.62 -2.66 6.76
CA GLY A 275 -5.49 -1.98 7.73
C GLY A 275 -4.74 -1.47 8.96
N ALA A 276 -3.80 -2.25 9.51
CA ALA A 276 -2.97 -1.82 10.64
C ALA A 276 -2.07 -0.60 10.33
N VAL A 277 -1.80 -0.30 9.05
CA VAL A 277 -1.08 0.91 8.60
C VAL A 277 -2.08 2.03 8.31
N LEU A 278 -3.24 1.73 7.72
CA LEU A 278 -4.30 2.71 7.45
C LEU A 278 -4.89 3.28 8.76
N GLU A 279 -5.03 2.46 9.81
CA GLU A 279 -5.36 2.87 11.19
C GLU A 279 -4.33 3.84 11.82
N ARG A 280 -3.19 4.11 11.14
CA ARG A 280 -2.21 5.14 11.54
C ARG A 280 -2.29 6.41 10.68
N LEU A 281 -3.04 6.37 9.58
CA LEU A 281 -3.23 7.48 8.65
C LEU A 281 -4.63 8.09 8.72
N THR A 282 -5.62 7.34 9.21
CA THR A 282 -7.00 7.79 9.43
C THR A 282 -7.54 7.31 10.77
N ASN A 283 -8.23 8.22 11.48
CA ASN A 283 -9.04 7.91 12.67
C ASN A 283 -10.46 7.44 12.30
N TYR A 284 -10.79 7.39 11.00
CA TYR A 284 -12.11 7.13 10.46
C TYR A 284 -12.17 5.78 9.74
N LYS A 285 -13.38 5.26 9.55
CA LYS A 285 -13.58 4.05 8.74
C LYS A 285 -13.36 4.39 7.26
N VAL A 286 -12.59 3.54 6.59
CA VAL A 286 -12.46 3.56 5.12
C VAL A 286 -13.84 3.30 4.51
N VAL A 287 -14.23 4.15 3.56
CA VAL A 287 -15.48 4.05 2.79
C VAL A 287 -15.20 3.28 1.50
N ASP A 288 -15.96 2.21 1.27
CA ASP A 288 -16.03 1.51 -0.01
C ASP A 288 -16.99 2.31 -0.91
N PHE A 289 -16.45 3.12 -1.83
CA PHE A 289 -17.24 4.07 -2.62
C PHE A 289 -18.23 3.38 -3.57
N ARG A 290 -17.93 2.14 -3.98
CA ARG A 290 -18.76 1.38 -4.91
C ARG A 290 -19.92 0.67 -4.22
N ASN A 291 -19.72 0.18 -3.00
CA ASN A 291 -20.71 -0.63 -2.28
C ASN A 291 -21.43 0.13 -1.15
N ASP A 292 -20.84 1.17 -0.56
CA ASP A 292 -21.53 2.02 0.41
C ASP A 292 -22.50 2.95 -0.32
N ARG A 293 -23.81 2.67 -0.21
CA ARG A 293 -24.85 3.41 -0.93
C ARG A 293 -25.21 4.76 -0.31
N ARG A 294 -24.55 5.15 0.79
CA ARG A 294 -24.80 6.39 1.52
C ARG A 294 -24.11 7.58 0.86
N VAL A 295 -24.79 8.71 0.82
CA VAL A 295 -24.20 10.00 0.44
C VAL A 295 -23.37 10.53 1.60
N HIS A 296 -22.05 10.51 1.43
CA HIS A 296 -21.10 11.10 2.37
C HIS A 296 -20.83 12.56 2.01
N CYS A 297 -20.89 13.44 3.01
CA CYS A 297 -20.73 14.88 2.86
C CYS A 297 -19.52 15.40 3.64
N PHE A 298 -18.74 16.26 2.98
CA PHE A 298 -17.47 16.83 3.44
C PHE A 298 -17.43 18.33 3.15
N ASP A 299 -16.56 19.06 3.84
CA ASP A 299 -16.23 20.47 3.53
C ASP A 299 -14.97 20.63 2.65
N GLU A 300 -14.12 19.59 2.58
CA GLU A 300 -12.95 19.49 1.71
C GLU A 300 -12.83 18.05 1.14
N MET A 301 -12.37 17.92 -0.10
CA MET A 301 -12.07 16.62 -0.72
C MET A 301 -10.92 16.72 -1.71
N ILE A 302 -10.05 15.72 -1.70
CA ILE A 302 -9.00 15.49 -2.69
C ILE A 302 -9.38 14.25 -3.50
N VAL A 303 -9.37 14.34 -4.82
CA VAL A 303 -9.63 13.21 -5.74
C VAL A 303 -8.35 12.92 -6.52
N GLY A 304 -7.76 11.75 -6.31
CA GLY A 304 -6.41 11.42 -6.79
C GLY A 304 -5.37 11.42 -5.67
N LEU A 305 -4.18 10.88 -5.98
CA LEU A 305 -3.05 10.82 -5.05
C LEU A 305 -1.84 11.55 -5.63
N ARG A 306 -1.15 12.31 -4.79
CA ARG A 306 0.16 12.91 -5.09
C ARG A 306 1.25 11.85 -5.04
N ILE A 307 2.21 11.89 -5.96
CA ILE A 307 3.37 10.99 -6.00
C ILE A 307 4.65 11.82 -6.23
N HIS A 308 5.76 11.45 -5.60
CA HIS A 308 7.06 12.14 -5.75
C HIS A 308 8.08 11.33 -6.58
N GLY A 309 7.80 10.05 -6.85
CA GLY A 309 8.69 9.14 -7.57
C GLY A 309 8.42 7.68 -7.19
N GLU A 310 9.24 6.78 -7.72
CA GLU A 310 9.16 5.34 -7.42
C GLU A 310 9.71 5.04 -6.01
N LEU A 311 8.85 4.63 -5.08
CA LEU A 311 9.16 4.41 -3.64
C LEU A 311 9.84 5.59 -2.91
N VAL A 312 9.63 6.83 -3.37
CA VAL A 312 10.25 8.06 -2.82
C VAL A 312 9.22 8.93 -2.09
N VAL A 313 9.63 9.50 -0.96
CA VAL A 313 8.98 10.65 -0.32
C VAL A 313 10.03 11.75 -0.19
N ASP A 314 10.03 12.70 -1.13
CA ASP A 314 10.92 13.88 -1.09
C ASP A 314 10.46 14.89 0.00
N PRO A 315 11.29 15.17 1.03
CA PRO A 315 10.98 16.16 2.06
C PRO A 315 10.75 17.58 1.53
N LYS A 316 11.36 17.95 0.40
CA LYS A 316 11.22 19.29 -0.20
C LYS A 316 9.82 19.52 -0.79
N LEU A 317 9.11 18.44 -1.11
CA LEU A 317 7.76 18.45 -1.66
C LEU A 317 6.70 18.15 -0.59
N MET A 318 7.11 17.92 0.66
CA MET A 318 6.22 17.69 1.80
C MET A 318 6.06 18.98 2.62
N PRO A 319 4.83 19.51 2.82
CA PRO A 319 4.59 20.76 3.57
C PRO A 319 5.15 20.77 5.00
N ASN A 320 5.37 19.58 5.58
CA ASN A 320 5.87 19.36 6.93
C ASN A 320 7.26 18.68 6.96
N GLY A 321 8.01 18.72 5.85
CA GLY A 321 9.37 18.16 5.74
C GLY A 321 9.47 16.65 5.94
N LYS A 322 8.35 15.92 5.84
CA LYS A 322 8.30 14.47 6.07
C LYS A 322 9.01 13.69 4.98
N SER A 323 9.57 12.55 5.37
CA SER A 323 10.51 11.76 4.56
C SER A 323 10.07 10.30 4.43
N ILE A 324 10.80 9.52 3.62
CA ILE A 324 10.60 8.06 3.53
C ILE A 324 10.82 7.35 4.88
N LYS A 325 11.60 7.96 5.80
CA LYS A 325 11.81 7.47 7.16
C LYS A 325 10.58 7.63 8.05
N ASP A 326 9.78 8.69 7.83
CA ASP A 326 8.51 8.88 8.52
C ASP A 326 7.45 7.88 8.02
N PHE A 327 7.41 7.62 6.71
CA PHE A 327 6.59 6.54 6.15
C PHE A 327 7.03 5.16 6.70
N GLN A 328 8.33 4.90 6.82
CA GLN A 328 8.82 3.71 7.51
C GLN A 328 8.36 3.67 8.97
N ALA A 329 8.45 4.76 9.72
CA ALA A 329 8.00 4.82 11.11
C ALA A 329 6.51 4.46 11.25
N LEU A 330 5.66 4.92 10.33
CA LEU A 330 4.26 4.54 10.22
C LEU A 330 4.08 3.01 10.02
N LEU A 331 4.86 2.40 9.10
CA LEU A 331 4.85 0.94 8.90
C LEU A 331 5.23 0.19 10.18
N HIS A 332 6.26 0.65 10.92
CA HIS A 332 6.62 0.06 12.21
C HIS A 332 5.52 0.22 13.26
N GLN A 333 4.87 1.38 13.35
CA GLN A 333 3.78 1.63 14.31
C GLN A 333 2.54 0.78 14.04
N GLY A 334 2.23 0.51 12.78
CA GLY A 334 1.14 -0.39 12.39
C GLY A 334 1.45 -1.85 12.72
N TYR A 335 2.53 -2.39 12.13
CA TYR A 335 2.81 -3.82 12.19
C TYR A 335 3.36 -4.32 13.53
N SER A 336 4.04 -3.49 14.32
CA SER A 336 4.47 -3.89 15.67
C SER A 336 3.27 -4.14 16.59
N ARG A 337 2.20 -3.33 16.48
CA ARG A 337 0.98 -3.53 17.29
C ARG A 337 0.21 -4.77 16.83
N ALA A 338 0.08 -4.97 15.51
CA ALA A 338 -0.51 -6.18 14.95
C ALA A 338 0.24 -7.46 15.37
N SER A 339 1.58 -7.41 15.48
CA SER A 339 2.37 -8.54 15.97
C SER A 339 2.14 -8.83 17.46
N SER A 340 1.86 -7.80 18.29
CA SER A 340 1.57 -8.00 19.71
C SER A 340 0.16 -8.53 19.97
N SER A 341 -0.83 -8.19 19.14
CA SER A 341 -2.18 -8.76 19.23
C SER A 341 -2.29 -10.15 18.59
N ALA A 342 -1.43 -10.46 17.63
CA ALA A 342 -1.32 -11.78 17.00
C ALA A 342 -0.43 -12.76 17.78
N SER A 343 -0.28 -12.56 19.10
CA SER A 343 0.49 -13.46 19.96
C SER A 343 -0.24 -14.81 20.15
N ALA A 344 -0.10 -15.69 19.16
CA ALA A 344 0.15 -17.08 19.50
C ALA A 344 1.31 -17.08 20.50
N SER A 345 1.09 -17.65 21.68
CA SER A 345 2.05 -17.62 22.79
C SER A 345 3.44 -18.03 22.30
N PRO A 346 4.52 -17.27 22.61
CA PRO A 346 5.85 -17.75 22.32
C PRO A 346 6.00 -19.12 23.00
N PRO A 347 6.61 -20.12 22.32
CA PRO A 347 6.84 -21.41 22.96
C PRO A 347 7.70 -21.15 24.20
N VAL A 348 7.13 -21.40 25.38
CA VAL A 348 7.82 -21.30 26.65
C VAL A 348 9.06 -22.18 26.54
N PRO A 349 10.29 -21.63 26.63
CA PRO A 349 11.48 -22.46 26.56
C PRO A 349 11.46 -23.43 27.75
N LEU A 350 11.43 -24.73 27.47
CA LEU A 350 11.62 -25.74 28.50
C LEU A 350 12.99 -25.50 29.15
N PRO A 351 13.06 -25.35 30.49
CA PRO A 351 14.31 -25.01 31.15
C PRO A 351 15.25 -26.23 31.13
N LEU A 352 16.26 -26.17 30.26
CA LEU A 352 17.36 -27.15 30.24
C LEU A 352 18.71 -26.43 30.30
N ALA A 353 19.50 -26.86 31.28
CA ALA A 353 20.85 -26.44 31.67
C ALA A 353 20.99 -25.10 32.45
N PRO A 354 21.77 -25.09 33.56
CA PRO A 354 22.09 -23.88 34.34
C PRO A 354 23.11 -22.97 33.61
N PRO A 355 23.23 -21.69 34.02
CA PRO A 355 24.03 -20.70 33.29
C PRO A 355 25.53 -20.82 33.59
N SER A 356 26.24 -21.65 32.83
CA SER A 356 27.72 -21.72 32.89
C SER A 356 28.38 -21.22 31.60
N ARG A 357 28.39 -19.89 31.40
CA ARG A 357 29.38 -19.21 30.54
C ARG A 357 29.46 -17.70 30.81
N PRO A 358 30.60 -17.20 31.33
CA PRO A 358 30.88 -15.76 31.31
C PRO A 358 31.12 -15.31 29.86
N CYS A 359 30.79 -14.04 29.57
CA CYS A 359 30.90 -13.37 28.27
C CYS A 359 29.95 -13.89 27.17
N PRO A 360 28.88 -13.13 26.85
CA PRO A 360 28.10 -13.37 25.63
C PRO A 360 29.01 -13.18 24.40
N ARG A 361 29.15 -14.22 23.57
CA ARG A 361 29.74 -14.06 22.24
C ARG A 361 28.91 -13.03 21.46
N PRO A 362 29.53 -12.10 20.71
CA PRO A 362 28.78 -11.16 19.87
C PRO A 362 27.82 -11.93 18.96
N ALA A 363 26.53 -11.58 19.00
CA ALA A 363 25.53 -12.21 18.15
C ALA A 363 25.92 -12.04 16.67
N LYS A 364 25.82 -13.12 15.89
CA LYS A 364 26.05 -13.05 14.45
C LYS A 364 24.93 -12.19 13.82
N PRO A 365 25.23 -11.24 12.92
CA PRO A 365 24.19 -10.43 12.31
C PRO A 365 23.17 -11.30 11.56
N LYS A 366 21.90 -10.99 11.74
CA LYS A 366 20.78 -11.68 11.12
C LYS A 366 20.68 -11.28 9.65
N LEU A 367 20.73 -12.25 8.76
CA LEU A 367 20.59 -12.03 7.33
C LEU A 367 19.36 -12.78 6.82
N LEU A 368 18.39 -12.08 6.25
CA LEU A 368 17.25 -12.73 5.60
C LEU A 368 17.54 -12.97 4.11
N ILE A 369 17.20 -14.15 3.61
CA ILE A 369 17.29 -14.49 2.19
C ILE A 369 15.89 -14.71 1.65
N PHE A 370 15.41 -13.83 0.79
CA PHE A 370 14.11 -13.97 0.13
C PHE A 370 14.27 -14.77 -1.16
N ILE A 371 13.56 -15.90 -1.24
CA ILE A 371 13.65 -16.83 -2.37
C ILE A 371 12.42 -16.74 -3.28
N ARG A 372 12.63 -17.11 -4.54
CA ARG A 372 11.62 -17.16 -5.60
C ARG A 372 11.48 -18.62 -6.07
N LYS A 373 10.29 -19.00 -6.54
CA LYS A 373 9.98 -20.38 -6.98
C LYS A 373 9.59 -20.54 -8.46
N GLN A 374 9.34 -19.44 -9.16
CA GLN A 374 8.78 -19.46 -10.52
C GLN A 374 9.77 -18.88 -11.54
N ASN A 375 10.16 -17.62 -11.36
CA ASN A 375 11.16 -16.93 -12.16
C ASN A 375 12.20 -16.25 -11.25
N ARG A 376 13.39 -15.95 -11.78
CA ARG A 376 14.54 -15.41 -11.04
C ARG A 376 14.89 -16.27 -9.81
N VAL A 377 14.75 -17.59 -9.98
CA VAL A 377 15.08 -18.60 -8.96
C VAL A 377 16.59 -18.64 -8.78
N LEU A 378 17.02 -18.67 -7.51
CA LEU A 378 18.42 -18.84 -7.14
C LEU A 378 18.77 -20.33 -7.14
N LEU A 379 19.34 -20.82 -8.23
CA LEU A 379 19.54 -22.25 -8.53
C LEU A 379 20.51 -22.92 -7.55
N ASN A 380 21.51 -22.19 -7.06
CA ASN A 380 22.53 -22.69 -6.12
C ASN A 380 22.37 -22.15 -4.69
N LEU A 381 21.13 -21.94 -4.24
CA LEU A 381 20.77 -21.46 -2.89
C LEU A 381 21.56 -22.15 -1.74
N PRO A 382 21.78 -23.48 -1.69
CA PRO A 382 22.55 -24.11 -0.61
C PRO A 382 23.99 -23.57 -0.49
N HIS A 383 24.61 -23.24 -1.62
CA HIS A 383 25.97 -22.67 -1.66
C HIS A 383 25.96 -21.21 -1.19
N VAL A 384 24.95 -20.42 -1.59
CA VAL A 384 24.77 -19.03 -1.14
C VAL A 384 24.52 -18.96 0.37
N VAL A 385 23.65 -19.82 0.93
CA VAL A 385 23.43 -19.93 2.38
C VAL A 385 24.74 -20.28 3.11
N THR A 386 25.54 -21.19 2.54
CA THR A 386 26.84 -21.58 3.09
C THR A 386 27.84 -20.42 3.04
N ALA A 387 27.85 -19.63 1.97
CA ALA A 387 28.66 -18.42 1.85
C ALA A 387 28.31 -17.40 2.94
N CYS A 388 27.01 -17.13 3.16
CA CYS A 388 26.54 -16.25 4.24
C CYS A 388 27.01 -16.74 5.63
N ARG A 389 26.93 -18.05 5.90
CA ARG A 389 27.44 -18.64 7.16
C ARG A 389 28.97 -18.47 7.30
N ARG A 390 29.74 -18.67 6.24
CA ARG A 390 31.21 -18.50 6.21
C ARG A 390 31.63 -17.04 6.39
N ALA A 391 30.87 -16.09 5.84
CA ALA A 391 31.01 -14.66 6.13
C ALA A 391 30.56 -14.27 7.57
N GLY A 392 30.09 -15.24 8.36
CA GLY A 392 29.76 -15.04 9.77
C GLY A 392 28.42 -14.35 10.02
N PHE A 393 27.50 -14.39 9.05
CA PHE A 393 26.07 -14.08 9.28
C PHE A 393 25.34 -15.26 9.91
N ALA A 394 24.14 -14.99 10.45
CA ALA A 394 23.10 -15.98 10.73
C ALA A 394 22.02 -15.89 9.63
N PRO A 395 22.15 -16.64 8.52
CA PRO A 395 21.17 -16.59 7.43
C PRO A 395 19.89 -17.34 7.78
N HIS A 396 18.74 -16.73 7.51
CA HIS A 396 17.41 -17.33 7.57
C HIS A 396 16.73 -17.18 6.19
N VAL A 397 16.23 -18.30 5.64
CA VAL A 397 15.64 -18.35 4.31
C VAL A 397 14.12 -18.21 4.41
N MET A 398 13.54 -17.23 3.72
CA MET A 398 12.10 -16.97 3.73
C MET A 398 11.52 -17.06 2.32
N ASN A 399 10.47 -17.86 2.16
CA ASN A 399 9.71 -17.96 0.92
C ASN A 399 8.41 -17.17 1.04
N LEU A 400 8.38 -15.97 0.49
CA LEU A 400 7.19 -15.12 0.51
C LEU A 400 6.10 -15.67 -0.43
N ARG A 401 4.97 -16.07 0.16
CA ARG A 401 3.72 -16.40 -0.56
C ARG A 401 2.76 -15.22 -0.49
N ARG A 402 1.78 -15.11 -1.40
CA ARG A 402 0.77 -14.03 -1.40
C ARG A 402 0.03 -13.90 -0.05
N GLN A 403 -0.27 -15.03 0.59
CA GLN A 403 -0.93 -15.11 1.89
C GLN A 403 -0.01 -14.93 3.11
N THR A 404 1.27 -14.58 2.93
CA THR A 404 2.19 -14.37 4.07
C THR A 404 1.81 -13.07 4.77
N PRO A 405 1.47 -13.09 6.08
CA PRO A 405 1.07 -11.87 6.78
C PRO A 405 2.21 -10.84 6.80
N LEU A 406 1.91 -9.58 6.44
CA LEU A 406 2.89 -8.50 6.53
C LEU A 406 3.46 -8.30 7.94
N PRO A 407 2.70 -8.45 9.06
CA PRO A 407 3.29 -8.43 10.42
C PRO A 407 4.42 -9.44 10.62
N ALA A 408 4.35 -10.63 10.02
CA ALA A 408 5.39 -11.65 10.14
C ALA A 408 6.65 -11.30 9.31
N ILE A 409 6.46 -10.71 8.13
CA ILE A 409 7.56 -10.22 7.29
C ILE A 409 8.25 -9.02 7.94
N HIS A 410 7.44 -8.11 8.51
CA HIS A 410 7.88 -6.96 9.30
C HIS A 410 8.70 -7.38 10.52
N ALA A 411 8.19 -8.27 11.38
CA ALA A 411 8.90 -8.73 12.56
C ALA A 411 10.26 -9.39 12.23
N ALA A 412 10.33 -10.12 11.10
CA ALA A 412 11.58 -10.69 10.61
C ALA A 412 12.58 -9.59 10.18
N LEU A 413 12.17 -8.64 9.33
CA LEU A 413 13.05 -7.61 8.76
C LEU A 413 13.40 -6.48 9.73
N ALA A 414 12.49 -6.07 10.60
CA ALA A 414 12.74 -5.04 11.61
C ALA A 414 13.85 -5.45 12.60
N SER A 415 14.06 -6.76 12.79
CA SER A 415 15.16 -7.30 13.59
C SER A 415 16.35 -7.82 12.77
N ALA A 416 16.31 -7.73 11.44
CA ALA A 416 17.41 -8.13 10.56
C ALA A 416 18.49 -7.03 10.50
N ASP A 417 19.72 -7.44 10.17
CA ASP A 417 20.87 -6.55 9.92
C ASP A 417 21.25 -6.54 8.43
N ALA A 418 20.86 -7.58 7.69
CA ALA A 418 21.00 -7.65 6.24
C ALA A 418 19.82 -8.37 5.56
N MET A 419 19.56 -8.04 4.31
CA MET A 419 18.60 -8.72 3.44
C MET A 419 19.27 -9.05 2.11
N VAL A 420 19.09 -10.28 1.63
CA VAL A 420 19.49 -10.75 0.30
C VAL A 420 18.24 -11.12 -0.48
N ALA A 421 18.07 -10.55 -1.67
CA ALA A 421 16.95 -10.88 -2.55
C ALA A 421 17.36 -10.75 -4.03
N VAL A 422 16.80 -11.60 -4.89
CA VAL A 422 16.89 -11.41 -6.35
C VAL A 422 15.86 -10.37 -6.77
N HIS A 423 16.26 -9.43 -7.65
CA HIS A 423 15.46 -8.29 -8.11
C HIS A 423 14.00 -8.68 -8.37
N GLY A 424 13.06 -7.87 -7.86
CA GLY A 424 11.62 -7.96 -8.09
C GLY A 424 10.84 -7.55 -6.84
N ALA A 425 9.51 -7.51 -6.93
CA ALA A 425 8.62 -6.91 -5.91
C ALA A 425 8.79 -7.38 -4.45
N ALA A 426 9.42 -8.54 -4.21
CA ALA A 426 9.77 -8.95 -2.85
C ALA A 426 10.83 -8.05 -2.19
N VAL A 427 11.65 -7.34 -2.98
CA VAL A 427 12.68 -6.42 -2.51
C VAL A 427 12.07 -5.22 -1.76
N THR A 428 10.90 -4.72 -2.18
CA THR A 428 10.16 -3.58 -1.57
C THR A 428 10.04 -3.65 -0.04
N HIS A 429 10.01 -4.85 0.55
CA HIS A 429 9.97 -5.00 2.01
C HIS A 429 11.23 -4.46 2.72
N PHE A 430 12.30 -4.06 2.01
CA PHE A 430 13.43 -3.31 2.59
C PHE A 430 12.97 -2.10 3.42
N LEU A 431 11.79 -1.53 3.11
CA LEU A 431 11.11 -0.48 3.87
C LEU A 431 10.83 -0.85 5.35
N PHE A 432 10.92 -2.13 5.74
CA PHE A 432 10.84 -2.58 7.14
C PHE A 432 12.20 -2.72 7.84
N MET A 433 13.33 -2.50 7.15
CA MET A 433 14.67 -2.65 7.71
C MET A 433 15.15 -1.35 8.39
N ARG A 434 15.81 -1.50 9.53
CA ARG A 434 16.36 -0.36 10.29
C ARG A 434 17.46 0.36 9.47
N PRO A 435 17.54 1.71 9.51
CA PRO A 435 18.70 2.44 8.99
C PRO A 435 20.02 1.90 9.54
N GLY A 436 21.08 1.89 8.72
CA GLY A 436 22.36 1.25 9.02
C GLY A 436 22.40 -0.27 8.78
N SER A 437 21.31 -0.87 8.28
CA SER A 437 21.27 -2.26 7.79
C SER A 437 21.65 -2.33 6.30
N VAL A 438 21.95 -3.53 5.80
CA VAL A 438 22.43 -3.75 4.41
C VAL A 438 21.35 -4.40 3.53
N LEU A 439 20.97 -3.74 2.42
CA LEU A 439 20.21 -4.37 1.34
C LEU A 439 21.18 -4.87 0.26
N LEU A 440 21.29 -6.19 0.10
CA LEU A 440 22.07 -6.83 -0.95
C LEU A 440 21.13 -7.37 -2.03
N GLN A 441 21.11 -6.73 -3.18
CA GLN A 441 20.26 -7.11 -4.31
C GLN A 441 21.05 -7.91 -5.34
N ILE A 442 20.58 -9.12 -5.65
CA ILE A 442 21.05 -9.88 -6.81
C ILE A 442 20.31 -9.33 -8.03
N VAL A 443 21.06 -8.72 -8.96
CA VAL A 443 20.57 -8.03 -10.15
C VAL A 443 20.78 -8.95 -11.36
N PRO A 444 19.72 -9.58 -11.91
CA PRO A 444 19.80 -10.38 -13.13
C PRO A 444 20.23 -9.53 -14.33
N VAL A 445 20.75 -10.17 -15.39
CA VAL A 445 21.15 -9.53 -16.65
C VAL A 445 20.01 -8.66 -17.18
N GLY A 446 20.30 -7.44 -17.60
CA GLY A 446 19.35 -6.50 -18.20
C GLY A 446 18.52 -5.66 -17.21
N LEU A 447 18.74 -5.81 -15.90
CA LEU A 447 17.92 -5.15 -14.86
C LEU A 447 18.70 -4.11 -14.02
N ASP A 448 19.88 -3.68 -14.45
CA ASP A 448 20.73 -2.70 -13.74
C ASP A 448 20.01 -1.39 -13.42
N TRP A 449 19.50 -0.70 -14.46
CA TRP A 449 18.81 0.58 -14.29
C TRP A 449 17.56 0.44 -13.41
N ALA A 450 16.83 -0.68 -13.55
CA ALA A 450 15.63 -0.97 -12.79
C ALA A 450 15.95 -1.30 -11.33
N ALA A 451 17.09 -1.92 -11.03
CA ALA A 451 17.52 -2.20 -9.67
C ALA A 451 17.84 -0.90 -8.91
N ASP A 452 18.67 -0.03 -9.50
CA ASP A 452 19.01 1.26 -8.94
C ASP A 452 17.79 2.19 -8.77
N ALA A 453 16.98 2.33 -9.82
CA ALA A 453 15.82 3.23 -9.82
C ALA A 453 14.71 2.79 -8.84
N PHE A 454 14.39 1.50 -8.78
CA PHE A 454 13.27 1.00 -7.97
C PHE A 454 13.66 0.67 -6.53
N TYR A 455 14.93 0.39 -6.24
CA TYR A 455 15.35 -0.10 -4.92
C TYR A 455 16.64 0.54 -4.41
N GLY A 456 17.63 0.79 -5.28
CA GLY A 456 18.92 1.37 -4.88
C GLY A 456 18.80 2.75 -4.25
N LYS A 457 18.30 3.73 -5.02
CA LYS A 457 18.09 5.10 -4.53
C LYS A 457 17.10 5.15 -3.34
N PRO A 458 15.93 4.48 -3.37
CA PRO A 458 15.03 4.41 -2.21
C PRO A 458 15.67 3.82 -0.94
N ALA A 459 16.48 2.76 -1.06
CA ALA A 459 17.18 2.16 0.09
C ALA A 459 18.23 3.11 0.69
N GLN A 460 18.98 3.82 -0.16
CA GLN A 460 19.94 4.84 0.29
C GLN A 460 19.25 6.01 1.01
N GLN A 461 18.11 6.51 0.49
CA GLN A 461 17.31 7.55 1.14
C GLN A 461 16.76 7.12 2.51
N LEU A 462 16.41 5.83 2.65
CA LEU A 462 16.02 5.23 3.92
C LEU A 462 17.21 5.11 4.91
N GLY A 463 18.45 5.22 4.41
CA GLY A 463 19.68 5.08 5.20
C GLY A 463 20.18 3.64 5.28
N LEU A 464 19.89 2.81 4.29
CA LEU A 464 20.49 1.47 4.14
C LEU A 464 21.75 1.53 3.28
N GLU A 465 22.69 0.63 3.56
CA GLU A 465 23.77 0.31 2.62
C GLU A 465 23.20 -0.54 1.47
N TYR A 466 23.22 -0.03 0.25
CA TYR A 466 22.76 -0.76 -0.93
C TYR A 466 23.94 -1.40 -1.68
N LEU A 467 23.90 -2.72 -1.84
CA LEU A 467 24.95 -3.52 -2.48
C LEU A 467 24.40 -4.35 -3.63
N GLU A 468 24.95 -4.17 -4.83
CA GLU A 468 24.54 -4.91 -6.03
C GLU A 468 25.41 -6.13 -6.29
N TYR A 469 24.78 -7.29 -6.43
CA TYR A 469 25.38 -8.45 -7.06
C TYR A 469 24.89 -8.54 -8.51
N LYS A 470 25.64 -7.91 -9.43
CA LYS A 470 25.37 -7.97 -10.88
C LYS A 470 25.70 -9.35 -11.43
N VAL A 471 24.68 -10.05 -11.90
CA VAL A 471 24.78 -11.39 -12.49
C VAL A 471 25.49 -11.28 -13.83
N ALA A 472 26.61 -11.99 -13.98
CA ALA A 472 27.33 -12.07 -15.24
C ALA A 472 26.59 -12.96 -16.25
N PRO A 473 26.82 -12.79 -17.57
CA PRO A 473 26.34 -13.67 -18.62
C PRO A 473 26.36 -15.17 -18.29
N GLU A 474 27.49 -15.67 -17.78
CA GLU A 474 27.74 -17.08 -17.47
C GLU A 474 26.95 -17.60 -16.25
N GLU A 475 26.42 -16.70 -15.43
CA GLU A 475 25.62 -17.01 -14.23
C GLU A 475 24.11 -17.03 -14.50
N SER A 476 23.69 -16.60 -15.69
CA SER A 476 22.29 -16.52 -16.11
C SER A 476 21.85 -17.77 -16.86
N SER A 477 20.63 -18.26 -16.58
CA SER A 477 20.03 -19.33 -17.39
C SER A 477 19.84 -18.94 -18.86
N LEU A 478 19.81 -17.63 -19.17
CA LEU A 478 19.71 -17.13 -20.54
C LEU A 478 20.92 -17.54 -21.40
N ALA A 479 22.10 -17.77 -20.81
CA ALA A 479 23.26 -18.27 -21.55
C ALA A 479 23.08 -19.71 -22.06
N ALA A 480 22.22 -20.51 -21.40
CA ALA A 480 21.83 -21.84 -21.88
C ALA A 480 20.64 -21.80 -22.86
N GLU A 481 19.70 -20.85 -22.71
CA GLU A 481 18.55 -20.70 -23.61
C GLU A 481 18.93 -20.06 -24.97
N TYR A 482 19.76 -19.02 -24.95
CA TYR A 482 20.11 -18.22 -26.14
C TYR A 482 21.57 -18.39 -26.59
N GLY A 483 22.43 -19.01 -25.77
CA GLY A 483 23.87 -19.08 -25.99
C GLY A 483 24.62 -17.88 -25.40
N LEU A 484 25.80 -18.14 -24.84
CA LEU A 484 26.61 -17.16 -24.09
C LEU A 484 27.08 -15.94 -24.89
N ASN A 485 27.18 -16.07 -26.21
CA ASN A 485 27.59 -14.99 -27.13
C ASN A 485 26.41 -14.33 -27.84
N SER A 486 25.16 -14.66 -27.48
CA SER A 486 23.99 -14.00 -28.03
C SER A 486 23.89 -12.54 -27.57
N THR A 487 23.33 -11.69 -28.43
CA THR A 487 23.03 -10.29 -28.10
C THR A 487 22.09 -10.18 -26.90
N VAL A 488 21.12 -11.09 -26.78
CA VAL A 488 20.22 -11.19 -25.61
C VAL A 488 20.97 -11.25 -24.28
N VAL A 489 22.11 -11.93 -24.24
CA VAL A 489 22.90 -12.14 -23.01
C VAL A 489 24.03 -11.11 -22.87
N ARG A 490 24.69 -10.73 -23.97
CA ARG A 490 25.86 -9.83 -23.96
C ARG A 490 25.52 -8.36 -24.05
N ASP A 491 24.42 -8.00 -24.71
CA ASP A 491 23.95 -6.62 -24.86
C ASP A 491 22.43 -6.51 -24.59
N PRO A 492 22.02 -6.43 -23.31
CA PRO A 492 20.62 -6.32 -22.94
C PRO A 492 19.94 -5.03 -23.42
N SER A 493 20.70 -4.03 -23.90
CA SER A 493 20.12 -2.79 -24.42
C SER A 493 19.30 -3.05 -25.69
N VAL A 494 19.69 -4.01 -26.53
CA VAL A 494 19.02 -4.38 -27.80
C VAL A 494 17.62 -4.97 -27.61
N ILE A 495 17.35 -5.58 -26.45
CA ILE A 495 16.01 -6.04 -26.06
C ILE A 495 15.29 -4.96 -25.27
N SER A 496 15.99 -4.20 -24.42
CA SER A 496 15.41 -3.10 -23.64
C SER A 496 14.89 -1.95 -24.51
N SER A 497 15.53 -1.67 -25.64
CA SER A 497 15.10 -0.67 -26.63
C SER A 497 13.85 -1.06 -27.41
N ARG A 498 13.38 -2.32 -27.29
CA ARG A 498 12.11 -2.79 -27.86
C ARG A 498 10.92 -2.56 -26.93
N GLY A 499 11.11 -1.78 -25.86
CA GLY A 499 10.08 -1.46 -24.88
C GLY A 499 10.06 -2.40 -23.67
N TRP A 500 9.32 -1.96 -22.66
CA TRP A 500 9.24 -2.61 -21.34
C TRP A 500 8.78 -4.07 -21.40
N TRP A 501 7.86 -4.42 -22.30
CA TRP A 501 7.24 -5.74 -22.31
C TRP A 501 8.19 -6.85 -22.77
N GLU A 502 8.97 -6.64 -23.83
CA GLU A 502 9.98 -7.61 -24.28
C GLU A 502 11.14 -7.72 -23.27
N MET A 503 11.57 -6.60 -22.68
CA MET A 503 12.54 -6.56 -21.59
C MET A 503 12.08 -7.44 -20.41
N LYS A 504 10.84 -7.25 -19.92
CA LYS A 504 10.25 -8.04 -18.85
C LYS A 504 10.17 -9.53 -19.20
N LYS A 505 9.62 -9.85 -20.38
CA LYS A 505 9.43 -11.21 -20.90
C LYS A 505 10.73 -12.02 -20.93
N VAL A 506 11.85 -11.38 -21.30
CA VAL A 506 13.17 -12.02 -21.31
C VAL A 506 13.81 -12.00 -19.93
N TYR A 507 14.10 -10.83 -19.37
CA TYR A 507 14.99 -10.69 -18.22
C TYR A 507 14.31 -10.87 -16.85
N MET A 508 13.00 -10.65 -16.76
CA MET A 508 12.24 -10.79 -15.51
C MET A 508 11.50 -12.14 -15.41
N ASP A 509 11.04 -12.69 -16.54
CA ASP A 509 10.16 -13.86 -16.55
C ASP A 509 10.86 -15.19 -16.90
N ARG A 510 11.89 -15.19 -17.77
CA ARG A 510 12.59 -16.42 -18.21
C ARG A 510 13.95 -16.67 -17.54
N GLN A 511 14.53 -15.64 -16.95
CA GLN A 511 15.85 -15.71 -16.33
C GLN A 511 15.83 -16.32 -14.92
N ASN A 512 16.72 -17.27 -14.66
CA ASN A 512 17.12 -17.81 -13.35
C ASN A 512 18.63 -17.60 -13.15
N VAL A 513 19.12 -17.71 -11.91
CA VAL A 513 20.46 -17.25 -11.52
C VAL A 513 21.26 -18.31 -10.74
N THR A 514 22.52 -18.51 -11.11
CA THR A 514 23.52 -19.32 -10.42
C THR A 514 24.66 -18.42 -9.93
N VAL A 515 24.64 -18.02 -8.65
CA VAL A 515 25.57 -17.02 -8.11
C VAL A 515 27.00 -17.58 -7.93
N ASN A 516 28.00 -16.90 -8.47
CA ASN A 516 29.42 -17.17 -8.26
C ASN A 516 29.80 -16.86 -6.80
N ILE A 517 30.05 -17.93 -6.04
CA ILE A 517 30.27 -17.87 -4.59
C ILE A 517 31.54 -17.08 -4.21
N LYS A 518 32.56 -17.02 -5.08
CA LYS A 518 33.77 -16.22 -4.81
C LYS A 518 33.44 -14.72 -4.88
N ARG A 519 32.82 -14.27 -5.97
CA ARG A 519 32.41 -12.86 -6.14
C ARG A 519 31.38 -12.44 -5.09
N PHE A 520 30.38 -13.28 -4.82
CA PHE A 520 29.38 -13.02 -3.78
C PHE A 520 29.99 -12.97 -2.37
N GLY A 521 31.03 -13.79 -2.12
CA GLY A 521 31.80 -13.78 -0.89
C GLY A 521 32.45 -12.43 -0.58
N GLU A 522 32.97 -11.73 -1.59
CA GLU A 522 33.53 -10.37 -1.40
C GLU A 522 32.45 -9.35 -1.03
N LEU A 523 31.27 -9.42 -1.66
CA LEU A 523 30.15 -8.54 -1.34
C LEU A 523 29.61 -8.78 0.09
N LEU A 524 29.59 -10.05 0.54
CA LEU A 524 29.28 -10.40 1.92
C LEU A 524 30.33 -9.87 2.92
N LYS A 525 31.62 -9.79 2.55
CA LYS A 525 32.65 -9.17 3.40
C LYS A 525 32.40 -7.67 3.52
N ALA A 526 32.12 -6.97 2.41
CA ALA A 526 31.78 -5.55 2.42
C ALA A 526 30.59 -5.26 3.34
N ALA A 527 29.50 -6.02 3.21
CA ALA A 527 28.34 -5.95 4.10
C ALA A 527 28.69 -6.15 5.58
N ARG A 528 29.59 -7.09 5.92
CA ARG A 528 30.06 -7.31 7.30
C ARG A 528 30.92 -6.16 7.83
N THR A 529 31.72 -5.54 6.97
CA THR A 529 32.54 -4.38 7.34
C THR A 529 31.66 -3.16 7.63
N HIS A 530 30.68 -2.87 6.77
CA HIS A 530 29.68 -1.80 7.03
C HIS A 530 29.02 -2.01 8.40
N LEU A 531 28.43 -3.19 8.66
CA LEU A 531 27.73 -3.47 9.92
C LEU A 531 28.64 -3.36 11.17
N LYS A 532 29.92 -3.72 11.06
CA LYS A 532 30.89 -3.52 12.16
C LYS A 532 31.12 -2.03 12.43
N ASN A 533 31.34 -1.23 11.38
CA ASN A 533 31.60 0.20 11.50
C ASN A 533 30.39 0.93 12.08
N THR A 534 29.18 0.66 11.58
CA THR A 534 27.93 1.21 12.11
C THR A 534 27.72 0.86 13.59
N THR A 535 28.04 -0.37 13.99
CA THR A 535 27.99 -0.78 15.41
C THR A 535 29.01 -0.02 16.28
N ALA A 536 30.21 0.24 15.76
CA ALA A 536 31.24 1.00 16.48
C ALA A 536 30.84 2.47 16.65
N CYS A 537 30.36 3.12 15.58
CA CYS A 537 29.85 4.49 15.62
C CYS A 537 28.68 4.64 16.60
N ALA A 538 27.72 3.70 16.60
CA ALA A 538 26.59 3.73 17.51
C ALA A 538 27.02 3.62 18.98
N LYS A 539 28.03 2.80 19.29
CA LYS A 539 28.61 2.71 20.65
C LYS A 539 29.33 3.99 21.07
N ALA A 540 30.10 4.60 20.17
CA ALA A 540 30.80 5.85 20.45
C ALA A 540 29.81 7.01 20.71
N ALA A 541 28.76 7.11 19.88
CA ALA A 541 27.70 8.10 20.07
C ALA A 541 26.92 7.89 21.39
N GLY A 542 26.59 6.64 21.73
CA GLY A 542 25.93 6.30 22.99
C GLY A 542 26.79 6.63 24.23
N ALA A 543 28.10 6.35 24.17
CA ALA A 543 29.03 6.72 25.25
C ALA A 543 29.15 8.24 25.41
N ALA A 544 29.24 9.00 24.32
CA ALA A 544 29.28 10.46 24.35
C ALA A 544 27.98 11.09 24.85
N ALA A 545 26.83 10.46 24.59
CA ALA A 545 25.52 10.89 25.09
C ALA A 545 25.29 10.56 26.58
N ALA A 546 25.97 9.56 27.14
CA ALA A 546 25.94 9.20 28.56
C ALA A 546 26.96 9.97 29.42
N LEU A 547 27.81 10.79 28.78
CA LEU A 547 28.78 11.70 29.41
C LEU A 547 28.31 13.17 29.38
N ARG A 548 27.03 13.39 29.08
CA ARG A 548 26.30 14.67 29.11
C ARG A 548 25.05 14.52 29.96
#